data_AF-A0A0I9SNI7-F1
#
_entry.id   AF-A0A0I9SNI7-F1
#
_cell.length_a   1.000
_cell.length_b   1.000
_cell.length_c   1.000
_cell.angle_alpha   90.00
_cell.angle_beta   90.00
_cell.angle_gamma   90.00
#
_symmetry.space_group_name_H-M   'P 1'
#
loop_
_entity.id
_entity.type
_entity.pdbx_description
1 polymer ?
#
loop_
_entity_poly.entity_id
_entity_poly.type
_entity_poly.pdbx_seq_one_letter_code
_entity_poly.pdbx_strand_id
1 'polypeptide(L)'
;MDAETFYDKGYSLTAMNTFEYASDPRFSIHGWGVKIEDGPAIWYRDTEEALNAIEAAADGKPVAMVCHNTYFDGWLLHKHFDWHPDLYIDTMGMSRGMFPTERASLEKLCERLWPNDKKMRKGKELIQFKGVTTEQLWANPAMEQAMIGYCCGTKRAPGDVELTYAAFCRMLPFYPDRELELIHLTLQMMCEPLLMIDVPRVIQCRDNAIAERDRIIRESGLSEKLLSSNAQFEKWIRAQGLPVPLKPSPTQTVKDDQGNEVMDDNGDPVPVMIPALGKSDLGFQGLRKEHPEFEHVWAGRVAAKSVGEITRAERFIATAEQCDGFMPVPLGYYAAHTGRYGGMEKLNLQNLGRGSELRRSLCVPSREVRL
;
A
#
# COMPACT_ATOMS: atom_id res chain seq x y z
N MET A 1 13.95 -6.92 -13.40
CA MET A 1 14.33 -5.49 -13.44
C MET A 1 14.06 -4.88 -12.08
N ASP A 2 14.69 -3.76 -11.76
CA ASP A 2 14.45 -2.99 -10.53
C ASP A 2 14.79 -1.51 -10.77
N ALA A 3 13.89 -0.59 -10.42
CA ALA A 3 14.12 0.86 -10.45
C ALA A 3 14.70 1.34 -9.12
N GLU A 4 15.79 2.08 -9.16
CA GLU A 4 16.25 2.83 -8.00
C GLU A 4 15.82 4.28 -8.13
N THR A 5 15.21 4.83 -7.10
CA THR A 5 14.60 6.17 -7.14
C THR A 5 14.93 6.99 -5.89
N PHE A 6 14.89 8.31 -6.04
CA PHE A 6 15.16 9.23 -4.93
C PHE A 6 14.18 9.06 -3.77
N TYR A 7 14.67 8.97 -2.53
CA TYR A 7 13.82 8.93 -1.34
C TYR A 7 14.42 9.72 -0.17
N ASP A 8 13.57 10.22 0.73
CA ASP A 8 13.98 10.94 1.94
C ASP A 8 12.99 10.74 3.11
N LYS A 9 13.24 11.38 4.25
CA LYS A 9 12.40 11.32 5.45
C LYS A 9 11.00 11.84 5.13
N GLY A 10 10.02 10.94 5.16
CA GLY A 10 8.63 11.26 4.84
C GLY A 10 8.33 11.31 3.35
N TYR A 11 9.31 11.01 2.49
CA TYR A 11 9.16 10.87 1.05
C TYR A 11 9.70 9.50 0.62
N SER A 12 8.84 8.48 0.74
CA SER A 12 9.18 7.08 0.46
C SER A 12 7.90 6.28 0.22
N LEU A 13 8.02 5.11 -0.43
CA LEU A 13 6.92 4.16 -0.63
C LEU A 13 6.36 3.56 0.67
N THR A 14 7.04 3.75 1.80
CA THR A 14 6.53 3.39 3.13
C THR A 14 5.65 4.48 3.75
N ALA A 15 5.83 5.74 3.34
CA ALA A 15 5.07 6.90 3.83
C ALA A 15 3.89 7.23 2.91
N MET A 16 4.09 7.12 1.60
CA MET A 16 3.17 7.51 0.53
C MET A 16 2.79 6.30 -0.31
N ASN A 17 1.71 6.39 -1.09
CA ASN A 17 1.44 5.36 -2.10
C ASN A 17 2.24 5.65 -3.37
N THR A 18 2.28 4.70 -4.29
CA THR A 18 3.05 4.76 -5.54
C THR A 18 2.65 5.95 -6.40
N PHE A 19 1.35 6.23 -6.52
CA PHE A 19 0.83 7.32 -7.35
C PHE A 19 1.26 8.70 -6.84
N GLU A 20 1.13 8.91 -5.52
CA GLU A 20 1.52 10.13 -4.82
C GLU A 20 3.04 10.32 -4.87
N TYR A 21 3.80 9.23 -4.72
CA TYR A 21 5.25 9.24 -4.78
C TYR A 21 5.78 9.55 -6.19
N ALA A 22 5.28 8.86 -7.22
CA ALA A 22 5.75 9.02 -8.60
C ALA A 22 5.32 10.36 -9.24
N SER A 23 4.26 11.00 -8.73
CA SER A 23 3.78 12.30 -9.24
C SER A 23 4.37 13.50 -8.48
N ASP A 24 5.14 13.27 -7.41
CA ASP A 24 5.74 14.35 -6.61
C ASP A 24 6.88 15.03 -7.40
N PRO A 25 7.03 16.36 -7.35
CA PRO A 25 8.12 17.07 -8.05
C PRO A 25 9.53 16.63 -7.66
N ARG A 26 9.72 15.97 -6.51
CA ARG A 26 11.01 15.42 -6.07
C ARG A 26 11.31 14.05 -6.68
N PHE A 27 10.34 13.42 -7.34
CA PHE A 27 10.52 12.12 -7.96
C PHE A 27 11.61 12.19 -9.01
N SER A 28 12.59 11.29 -8.89
CA SER A 28 13.64 11.09 -9.87
C SER A 28 14.08 9.65 -9.84
N ILE A 29 14.32 9.11 -11.03
CA ILE A 29 14.90 7.79 -11.20
C ILE A 29 16.43 7.97 -11.19
N HIS A 30 17.11 7.18 -10.36
CA HIS A 30 18.57 7.12 -10.32
C HIS A 30 19.13 6.25 -11.44
N GLY A 31 18.41 5.17 -11.75
CA GLY A 31 18.67 4.25 -12.84
C GLY A 31 17.92 2.93 -12.67
N TRP A 32 18.18 2.01 -13.58
CA TRP A 32 17.55 0.71 -13.68
C TRP A 32 18.59 -0.40 -13.68
N GLY A 33 18.36 -1.41 -12.86
CA GLY A 33 19.03 -2.70 -13.02
C GLY A 33 18.21 -3.61 -13.92
N VAL A 34 18.79 -4.03 -15.05
CA VAL A 34 18.13 -4.85 -16.06
C VAL A 34 18.92 -6.13 -16.30
N LYS A 35 18.25 -7.26 -16.20
CA LYS A 35 18.78 -8.57 -16.56
C LYS A 35 17.91 -9.15 -17.66
N ILE A 36 18.54 -9.57 -18.74
CA ILE A 36 17.88 -10.21 -19.88
C ILE A 36 18.24 -11.69 -19.83
N GLU A 37 17.23 -12.53 -19.61
CA GLU A 37 17.36 -13.99 -19.50
C GLU A 37 18.47 -14.41 -18.50
N ASP A 38 19.40 -15.25 -18.92
CA ASP A 38 20.54 -15.73 -18.15
C ASP A 38 21.78 -14.82 -18.23
N GLY A 39 21.71 -13.72 -18.98
CA GLY A 39 22.76 -12.71 -19.08
C GLY A 39 23.00 -11.97 -17.76
N PRO A 40 24.10 -11.21 -17.60
CA PRO A 40 24.36 -10.44 -16.38
C PRO A 40 23.35 -9.29 -16.21
N ALA A 41 23.05 -8.92 -14.96
CA ALA A 41 22.37 -7.65 -14.68
C ALA A 41 23.27 -6.45 -15.07
N ILE A 42 22.72 -5.54 -15.86
CA ILE A 42 23.37 -4.32 -16.36
C ILE A 42 22.63 -3.12 -15.79
N TRP A 43 23.40 -2.11 -15.37
CA TRP A 43 22.88 -0.84 -14.89
C TRP A 43 22.73 0.17 -16.02
N TYR A 44 21.58 0.84 -16.07
CA TYR A 44 21.28 1.91 -17.01
C TYR A 44 20.91 3.16 -16.23
N ARG A 45 21.60 4.28 -16.49
CA ARG A 45 21.22 5.59 -15.93
C ARG A 45 19.97 6.15 -16.60
N ASP A 46 19.89 5.95 -17.91
CA ASP A 46 18.81 6.42 -18.75
C ASP A 46 17.77 5.32 -18.95
N THR A 47 16.49 5.68 -18.85
CA THR A 47 15.40 4.70 -18.95
C THR A 47 15.14 4.29 -20.40
N GLU A 48 15.25 5.20 -21.36
CA GLU A 48 15.07 4.86 -22.78
C GLU A 48 16.20 3.93 -23.26
N GLU A 49 17.44 4.12 -22.80
CA GLU A 49 18.54 3.17 -23.07
C GLU A 49 18.23 1.78 -22.52
N ALA A 50 17.70 1.69 -21.29
CA ALA A 50 17.30 0.43 -20.68
C ALA A 50 16.21 -0.28 -21.51
N LEU A 51 15.16 0.47 -21.91
CA LEU A 51 14.06 -0.04 -22.71
C LEU A 51 14.50 -0.46 -24.10
N ASN A 52 15.32 0.34 -24.78
CA ASN A 52 15.87 0.00 -26.09
C ASN A 52 16.71 -1.29 -26.05
N ALA A 53 17.46 -1.52 -24.97
CA ALA A 53 18.22 -2.77 -24.80
C ALA A 53 17.31 -4.00 -24.66
N ILE A 54 16.17 -3.85 -23.98
CA ILE A 54 15.17 -4.92 -23.83
C ILE A 54 14.52 -5.22 -25.17
N GLU A 55 14.02 -4.20 -25.87
CA GLU A 55 13.34 -4.35 -27.16
C GLU A 55 14.28 -4.95 -28.22
N ALA A 56 15.53 -4.49 -28.26
CA ALA A 56 16.53 -5.04 -29.17
C ALA A 56 16.83 -6.51 -28.87
N ALA A 57 16.84 -6.93 -27.60
CA ALA A 57 17.05 -8.32 -27.23
C ALA A 57 15.80 -9.19 -27.45
N ALA A 58 14.61 -8.61 -27.30
CA ALA A 58 13.34 -9.27 -27.56
C ALA A 58 13.18 -9.60 -29.04
N ASP A 59 13.69 -8.74 -29.94
CA ASP A 59 13.64 -8.92 -31.40
C ASP A 59 12.21 -9.21 -31.89
N GLY A 60 11.27 -8.38 -31.42
CA GLY A 60 9.84 -8.48 -31.74
C GLY A 60 9.11 -9.66 -31.09
N LYS A 61 9.74 -10.39 -30.16
CA LYS A 61 9.08 -11.43 -29.35
C LYS A 61 8.39 -10.82 -28.12
N PRO A 62 7.37 -11.50 -27.57
CA PRO A 62 6.75 -11.08 -26.33
C PRO A 62 7.74 -10.96 -25.16
N VAL A 63 7.60 -9.90 -24.37
CA VAL A 63 8.47 -9.58 -23.23
C VAL A 63 7.76 -9.91 -21.91
N ALA A 64 8.40 -10.74 -21.08
CA ALA A 64 7.98 -10.97 -19.70
C ALA A 64 8.82 -10.14 -18.73
N MET A 65 8.20 -9.19 -18.04
CA MET A 65 8.86 -8.38 -17.02
C MET A 65 8.73 -9.03 -15.64
N VAL A 66 9.88 -9.34 -15.04
CA VAL A 66 9.97 -9.94 -13.69
C VAL A 66 10.59 -8.94 -12.73
N CYS A 67 9.86 -8.58 -11.68
CA CYS A 67 10.34 -7.74 -10.57
C CYS A 67 9.96 -8.35 -9.21
N HIS A 68 10.38 -7.69 -8.14
CA HIS A 68 9.95 -7.99 -6.78
C HIS A 68 9.16 -6.79 -6.23
N ASN A 69 7.83 -6.91 -6.18
CA ASN A 69 6.88 -5.79 -6.11
C ASN A 69 6.69 -5.04 -7.43
N THR A 70 6.38 -5.80 -8.49
CA THR A 70 6.21 -5.31 -9.88
C THR A 70 5.19 -4.19 -10.07
N TYR A 71 4.29 -3.97 -9.10
CA TYR A 71 3.39 -2.81 -9.10
C TYR A 71 4.14 -1.47 -9.25
N PHE A 72 5.28 -1.32 -8.57
CA PHE A 72 6.02 -0.07 -8.59
C PHE A 72 6.69 0.15 -9.95
N ASP A 73 7.58 -0.76 -10.35
CA ASP A 73 8.32 -0.65 -11.61
C ASP A 73 7.39 -0.60 -12.82
N GLY A 74 6.36 -1.46 -12.84
CA GLY A 74 5.39 -1.51 -13.93
C GLY A 74 4.57 -0.23 -14.04
N TRP A 75 4.20 0.39 -12.93
CA TRP A 75 3.53 1.69 -12.95
C TRP A 75 4.45 2.78 -13.50
N LEU A 76 5.72 2.82 -13.10
CA LEU A 76 6.66 3.84 -13.58
C LEU A 76 6.84 3.75 -15.10
N LEU A 77 7.05 2.54 -15.63
CA LEU A 77 7.26 2.31 -17.06
C LEU A 77 6.02 2.71 -17.87
N HIS A 78 4.83 2.32 -17.40
CA HIS A 78 3.59 2.71 -18.06
C HIS A 78 3.37 4.24 -17.99
N LYS A 79 3.42 4.82 -16.79
CA LYS A 79 3.04 6.23 -16.55
C LYS A 79 4.00 7.23 -17.17
N HIS A 80 5.31 6.97 -17.13
CA HIS A 80 6.32 7.94 -17.56
C HIS A 80 6.90 7.65 -18.94
N PHE A 81 6.82 6.40 -19.42
CA PHE A 81 7.50 5.98 -20.64
C PHE A 81 6.59 5.28 -21.66
N ASP A 82 5.29 5.12 -21.36
CA ASP A 82 4.32 4.42 -22.21
C ASP A 82 4.83 3.05 -22.69
N TRP A 83 5.56 2.35 -21.81
CA TRP A 83 6.13 1.03 -22.09
C TRP A 83 5.37 -0.07 -21.37
N HIS A 84 5.02 -1.12 -22.12
CA HIS A 84 4.08 -2.16 -21.71
C HIS A 84 4.68 -3.55 -22.03
N PRO A 85 5.03 -4.38 -21.03
CA PRO A 85 5.41 -5.77 -21.26
C PRO A 85 4.19 -6.63 -21.57
N ASP A 86 4.36 -7.68 -22.38
CA ASP A 86 3.31 -8.64 -22.67
C ASP A 86 2.91 -9.50 -21.46
N LEU A 87 3.82 -9.67 -20.50
CA LEU A 87 3.57 -10.43 -19.28
C LEU A 87 4.22 -9.77 -18.07
N TYR A 88 3.42 -9.55 -17.03
CA TYR A 88 3.89 -9.06 -15.73
C TYR A 88 4.05 -10.22 -14.75
N ILE A 89 5.23 -10.35 -14.14
CA ILE A 89 5.53 -11.35 -13.12
C ILE A 89 6.01 -10.64 -11.86
N ASP A 90 5.44 -11.01 -10.71
CA ASP A 90 5.82 -10.48 -9.40
C ASP A 90 6.27 -11.60 -8.46
N THR A 91 7.57 -11.64 -8.17
CA THR A 91 8.14 -12.62 -7.24
C THR A 91 7.66 -12.42 -5.81
N MET A 92 7.22 -11.22 -5.43
CA MET A 92 6.60 -11.00 -4.11
C MET A 92 5.21 -11.65 -4.04
N GLY A 93 4.39 -11.47 -5.08
CA GLY A 93 3.11 -12.17 -5.27
C GLY A 93 3.29 -13.69 -5.30
N MET A 94 4.29 -14.18 -6.04
CA MET A 94 4.63 -15.60 -6.04
C MET A 94 4.96 -16.10 -4.62
N SER A 95 5.81 -15.38 -3.89
CA SER A 95 6.17 -15.68 -2.50
C SER A 95 4.96 -15.75 -1.58
N ARG A 96 4.00 -14.82 -1.70
CA ARG A 96 2.74 -14.84 -0.93
C ARG A 96 1.90 -16.08 -1.22
N GLY A 97 1.80 -16.49 -2.48
CA GLY A 97 1.05 -17.69 -2.86
C GLY A 97 1.70 -18.98 -2.37
N MET A 98 3.04 -19.07 -2.45
CA MET A 98 3.79 -20.27 -2.02
C MET A 98 3.95 -20.35 -0.50
N PHE A 99 4.05 -19.21 0.19
CA PHE A 99 4.35 -19.11 1.62
C PHE A 99 3.38 -18.14 2.33
N PRO A 100 2.07 -18.47 2.40
CA PRO A 100 1.01 -17.53 2.77
C PRO A 100 1.05 -17.01 4.22
N THR A 101 1.79 -17.67 5.11
CA THR A 101 1.96 -17.27 6.52
C THR A 101 3.26 -16.52 6.77
N GLU A 102 4.07 -16.31 5.73
CA GLU A 102 5.42 -15.80 5.85
C GLU A 102 5.56 -14.40 5.27
N ARG A 103 6.60 -13.68 5.70
CA ARG A 103 6.94 -12.38 5.10
C ARG A 103 7.42 -12.57 3.66
N ALA A 104 6.93 -11.73 2.76
CA ALA A 104 7.19 -11.85 1.32
C ALA A 104 8.34 -10.99 0.80
N SER A 105 8.99 -10.16 1.63
CA SER A 105 10.10 -9.31 1.18
C SER A 105 11.26 -10.12 0.59
N LEU A 106 12.00 -9.54 -0.34
CA LEU A 106 13.09 -10.23 -1.06
C LEU A 106 14.11 -10.84 -0.09
N GLU A 107 14.49 -10.12 0.96
CA GLU A 107 15.37 -10.63 2.03
C GLU A 107 14.83 -11.94 2.64
N LYS A 108 13.54 -11.95 3.02
CA LYS A 108 12.91 -13.11 3.67
C LYS A 108 12.62 -14.24 2.70
N LEU A 109 12.32 -13.93 1.44
CA LEU A 109 12.22 -14.92 0.39
C LEU A 109 13.56 -15.62 0.13
N CYS A 110 14.65 -14.86 0.00
CA CYS A 110 15.98 -15.42 -0.23
C CYS A 110 16.48 -16.27 0.94
N GLU A 111 16.25 -15.84 2.19
CA GLU A 111 16.53 -16.66 3.38
C GLU A 111 15.81 -18.01 3.32
N ARG A 112 14.57 -18.03 2.84
CA ARG A 112 13.74 -19.24 2.76
C ARG A 112 14.13 -20.16 1.61
N LEU A 113 14.41 -19.60 0.42
CA LEU A 113 14.77 -20.37 -0.77
C LEU A 113 16.19 -20.95 -0.68
N TRP A 114 17.09 -20.29 0.05
CA TRP A 114 18.48 -20.71 0.25
C TRP A 114 18.92 -20.60 1.71
N PRO A 115 18.39 -21.43 2.62
CA PRO A 115 18.65 -21.32 4.06
C PRO A 115 20.15 -21.46 4.42
N ASN A 116 20.88 -22.29 3.66
CA ASN A 116 22.28 -22.61 3.92
C ASN A 116 23.28 -21.82 3.05
N ASP A 117 22.80 -21.01 2.09
CA ASP A 117 23.69 -20.22 1.23
C ASP A 117 23.64 -18.74 1.63
N LYS A 118 24.64 -18.31 2.40
CA LYS A 118 24.77 -16.92 2.85
C LYS A 118 25.10 -15.95 1.71
N LYS A 119 25.51 -16.42 0.53
CA LYS A 119 25.73 -15.55 -0.63
C LYS A 119 24.42 -15.10 -1.26
N MET A 120 23.35 -15.87 -1.10
CA MET A 120 22.01 -15.54 -1.58
C MET A 120 21.27 -14.67 -0.55
N ARG A 121 21.86 -13.53 -0.17
CA ARG A 121 21.29 -12.60 0.82
C ARG A 121 21.33 -11.19 0.27
N LYS A 122 20.26 -10.44 0.52
CA LYS A 122 20.15 -9.04 0.15
C LYS A 122 21.23 -8.22 0.86
N GLY A 123 21.88 -7.31 0.12
CA GLY A 123 22.83 -6.36 0.69
C GLY A 123 22.14 -5.38 1.64
N LYS A 124 22.79 -5.03 2.76
CA LYS A 124 22.26 -4.06 3.75
C LYS A 124 22.71 -2.61 3.50
N GLU A 125 23.30 -2.36 2.33
CA GLU A 125 24.04 -1.11 2.03
C GLU A 125 23.12 0.07 1.67
N LEU A 126 21.82 -0.15 1.44
CA LEU A 126 20.80 0.86 1.16
C LEU A 126 20.76 2.05 2.13
N ILE A 127 21.23 1.89 3.37
CA ILE A 127 21.17 2.95 4.39
C ILE A 127 21.96 4.20 3.96
N GLN A 128 22.73 4.15 2.86
CA GLN A 128 23.58 5.25 2.39
C GLN A 128 23.01 6.16 1.28
N PHE A 129 21.81 5.92 0.74
CA PHE A 129 21.27 6.73 -0.38
C PHE A 129 20.13 7.69 -0.02
N LYS A 130 19.73 7.71 1.25
CA LYS A 130 18.66 8.59 1.71
C LYS A 130 19.02 10.05 1.51
N GLY A 131 18.17 10.79 0.79
CA GLY A 131 18.35 12.21 0.53
C GLY A 131 19.45 12.54 -0.49
N VAL A 132 19.98 11.54 -1.20
CA VAL A 132 20.97 11.72 -2.28
C VAL A 132 20.24 11.92 -3.60
N THR A 133 20.38 13.09 -4.24
CA THR A 133 19.74 13.34 -5.54
C THR A 133 20.41 12.55 -6.67
N THR A 134 19.73 12.35 -7.80
CA THR A 134 20.31 11.67 -8.98
C THR A 134 21.60 12.36 -9.45
N GLU A 135 21.65 13.69 -9.43
CA GLU A 135 22.85 14.45 -9.82
C GLU A 135 24.00 14.20 -8.85
N GLN A 136 23.72 14.16 -7.55
CA GLN A 136 24.74 13.87 -6.53
C GLN A 136 25.26 12.44 -6.65
N LEU A 137 24.37 11.48 -6.93
CA LEU A 137 24.72 10.09 -7.16
C LEU A 137 25.66 9.96 -8.36
N TRP A 138 25.29 10.52 -9.52
CA TRP A 138 26.06 10.43 -10.76
C TRP A 138 27.38 11.22 -10.72
N ALA A 139 27.45 12.28 -9.91
CA ALA A 139 28.68 13.03 -9.69
C ALA A 139 29.70 12.31 -8.81
N ASN A 140 29.29 11.24 -8.10
CA ASN A 140 30.16 10.48 -7.20
C ASN A 140 30.31 9.01 -7.66
N PRO A 141 31.39 8.66 -8.38
CA PRO A 141 31.58 7.32 -8.92
C PRO A 141 31.59 6.21 -7.88
N ALA A 142 32.04 6.46 -6.65
CA ALA A 142 32.06 5.45 -5.59
C ALA A 142 30.65 5.17 -5.08
N MET A 143 29.83 6.22 -4.93
CA MET A 143 28.44 6.12 -4.50
C MET A 143 27.59 5.45 -5.57
N GLU A 144 27.77 5.84 -6.83
CA GLU A 144 27.12 5.18 -7.96
C GLU A 144 27.52 3.70 -8.04
N GLN A 145 28.80 3.37 -7.93
CA GLN A 145 29.24 1.98 -7.96
C GLN A 145 28.64 1.15 -6.82
N ALA A 146 28.39 1.75 -5.65
CA ALA A 146 27.68 1.12 -4.55
C ALA A 146 26.19 0.89 -4.88
N MET A 147 25.52 1.86 -5.52
CA MET A 147 24.14 1.69 -6.01
C MET A 147 24.05 0.57 -7.04
N ILE A 148 24.95 0.55 -8.02
CA ILE A 148 25.06 -0.52 -9.03
C ILE A 148 25.29 -1.88 -8.34
N GLY A 149 26.18 -1.92 -7.34
CA GLY A 149 26.47 -3.13 -6.57
C GLY A 149 25.27 -3.64 -5.78
N TYR A 150 24.44 -2.74 -5.27
CA TYR A 150 23.21 -3.06 -4.55
C TYR A 150 22.11 -3.57 -5.49
N CYS A 151 21.87 -2.89 -6.61
CA CYS A 151 20.80 -3.22 -7.56
C CYS A 151 21.17 -4.43 -8.45
N CYS A 152 22.32 -4.37 -9.14
CA CYS A 152 22.76 -5.39 -10.10
C CYS A 152 23.67 -6.46 -9.48
N GLY A 153 24.37 -6.14 -8.39
CA GLY A 153 25.30 -7.05 -7.73
C GLY A 153 26.77 -6.74 -8.00
N THR A 154 27.63 -7.49 -7.33
CA THR A 154 29.08 -7.42 -7.44
C THR A 154 29.64 -8.81 -7.75
N LYS A 155 30.95 -8.89 -8.01
CA LYS A 155 31.64 -10.18 -8.14
C LYS A 155 31.52 -11.10 -6.90
N ARG A 156 31.12 -10.57 -5.74
CA ARG A 156 31.11 -11.30 -4.47
C ARG A 156 29.71 -11.63 -3.97
N ALA A 157 28.70 -10.86 -4.38
CA ALA A 157 27.33 -11.00 -3.92
C ALA A 157 26.35 -10.52 -4.99
N PRO A 158 25.21 -11.23 -5.19
CA PRO A 158 24.16 -10.79 -6.10
C PRO A 158 23.45 -9.55 -5.56
N GLY A 159 23.00 -8.69 -6.47
CA GLY A 159 22.12 -7.56 -6.16
C GLY A 159 20.65 -7.97 -6.21
N ASP A 160 19.76 -7.00 -5.99
CA ASP A 160 18.31 -7.22 -5.98
C ASP A 160 17.78 -7.82 -7.31
N VAL A 161 18.29 -7.39 -8.46
CA VAL A 161 17.89 -7.92 -9.78
C VAL A 161 18.29 -9.39 -9.94
N GLU A 162 19.53 -9.72 -9.59
CA GLU A 162 20.05 -11.09 -9.67
C GLU A 162 19.32 -12.03 -8.69
N LEU A 163 19.07 -11.56 -7.46
CA LEU A 163 18.30 -12.31 -6.45
C LEU A 163 16.86 -12.53 -6.89
N THR A 164 16.22 -11.51 -7.46
CA THR A 164 14.83 -11.59 -7.96
C THR A 164 14.73 -12.62 -9.07
N TYR A 165 15.62 -12.58 -10.06
CA TYR A 165 15.64 -13.58 -11.13
C TYR A 165 15.92 -14.99 -10.61
N ALA A 166 16.92 -15.15 -9.74
CA ALA A 166 17.22 -16.44 -9.14
C ALA A 166 16.03 -16.99 -8.34
N ALA A 167 15.28 -16.12 -7.64
CA ALA A 167 14.11 -16.52 -6.86
C ALA A 167 12.96 -16.93 -7.78
N PHE A 168 12.73 -16.18 -8.87
CA PHE A 168 11.80 -16.55 -9.92
C PHE A 168 12.11 -17.94 -10.47
N CYS A 169 13.32 -18.19 -10.95
CA CYS A 169 13.72 -19.49 -11.51
C CYS A 169 13.62 -20.64 -10.50
N ARG A 170 13.84 -20.36 -9.20
CA ARG A 170 13.69 -21.36 -8.13
C ARG A 170 12.22 -21.71 -7.86
N MET A 171 11.33 -20.72 -7.91
CA MET A 171 9.90 -20.90 -7.62
C MET A 171 9.12 -21.41 -8.83
N LEU A 172 9.48 -20.98 -10.04
CA LEU A 172 8.73 -21.24 -11.28
C LEU A 172 8.37 -22.72 -11.50
N PRO A 173 9.28 -23.71 -11.32
CA PRO A 173 8.93 -25.12 -11.53
C PRO A 173 7.84 -25.67 -10.60
N PHE A 174 7.53 -24.96 -9.51
CA PHE A 174 6.53 -25.33 -8.52
C PHE A 174 5.31 -24.40 -8.53
N TYR A 175 5.28 -23.41 -9.44
CA TYR A 175 4.21 -22.43 -9.52
C TYR A 175 3.24 -22.81 -10.64
N PRO A 176 1.93 -22.96 -10.38
CA PRO A 176 0.98 -23.25 -11.44
C PRO A 176 0.85 -22.08 -12.43
N ASP A 177 0.84 -22.38 -13.74
CA ASP A 177 0.72 -21.37 -14.80
C ASP A 177 -0.51 -20.46 -14.62
N ARG A 178 -1.65 -21.01 -14.19
CA ARG A 178 -2.87 -20.24 -13.92
C ARG A 178 -2.70 -19.21 -12.80
N GLU A 179 -1.86 -19.49 -11.82
CA GLU A 179 -1.59 -18.54 -10.74
C GLU A 179 -0.64 -17.41 -11.23
N LEU A 180 0.27 -17.70 -12.15
CA LEU A 180 1.06 -16.66 -12.83
C LEU A 180 0.18 -15.76 -13.70
N GLU A 181 -0.79 -16.34 -14.42
CA GLU A 181 -1.79 -15.58 -15.18
C GLU A 181 -2.62 -14.67 -14.25
N LEU A 182 -3.04 -15.18 -13.08
CA LEU A 182 -3.73 -14.35 -12.10
C LEU A 182 -2.85 -13.22 -11.56
N ILE A 183 -1.57 -13.47 -11.29
CA ILE A 183 -0.62 -12.41 -10.88
C ILE A 183 -0.53 -11.34 -11.98
N HIS A 184 -0.35 -11.74 -13.23
CA HIS A 184 -0.29 -10.84 -14.38
C HIS A 184 -1.53 -9.96 -14.49
N LEU A 185 -2.72 -10.56 -14.55
CA LEU A 185 -4.00 -9.82 -14.63
C LEU A 185 -4.17 -8.87 -13.44
N THR A 186 -3.71 -9.28 -12.25
CA THR A 186 -3.77 -8.44 -11.05
C THR A 186 -2.85 -7.22 -11.15
N LEU A 187 -1.65 -7.39 -11.69
CA LEU A 187 -0.71 -6.29 -11.93
C LEU A 187 -1.23 -5.33 -12.99
N GLN A 188 -1.77 -5.85 -14.10
CA GLN A 188 -2.36 -5.03 -15.17
C GLN A 188 -3.46 -4.11 -14.67
N MET A 189 -4.31 -4.59 -13.76
CA MET A 189 -5.37 -3.78 -13.16
C MET A 189 -4.88 -2.49 -12.48
N MET A 190 -3.62 -2.42 -12.04
CA MET A 190 -2.97 -1.19 -11.57
C MET A 190 -2.15 -0.50 -12.66
N CYS A 191 -1.27 -1.25 -13.34
CA CYS A 191 -0.32 -0.67 -14.29
C CYS A 191 -1.00 -0.10 -15.53
N GLU A 192 -2.03 -0.77 -16.04
CA GLU A 192 -2.79 -0.42 -17.25
C GLU A 192 -4.26 -0.14 -16.88
N PRO A 193 -4.55 0.97 -16.16
CA PRO A 193 -5.88 1.21 -15.63
C PRO A 193 -6.88 1.52 -16.74
N LEU A 194 -7.99 0.77 -16.76
CA LEU A 194 -9.08 0.99 -17.73
C LEU A 194 -10.21 1.89 -17.22
N LEU A 195 -10.40 1.95 -15.91
CA LEU A 195 -11.49 2.72 -15.31
C LEU A 195 -11.10 4.20 -15.24
N MET A 196 -12.06 5.08 -15.44
CA MET A 196 -11.95 6.52 -15.19
C MET A 196 -12.78 6.94 -13.99
N ILE A 197 -12.43 8.09 -13.44
CA ILE A 197 -13.08 8.70 -12.29
C ILE A 197 -13.95 9.86 -12.77
N ASP A 198 -15.26 9.79 -12.52
CA ASP A 198 -16.16 10.93 -12.61
C ASP A 198 -15.89 11.87 -11.41
N VAL A 199 -14.87 12.71 -11.58
CA VAL A 199 -14.40 13.65 -10.54
C VAL A 199 -15.51 14.57 -10.04
N PRO A 200 -16.36 15.20 -10.89
CA PRO A 200 -17.49 16.00 -10.42
C PRO A 200 -18.43 15.22 -9.50
N ARG A 201 -18.76 13.97 -9.83
CA ARG A 201 -19.61 13.13 -8.98
C ARG A 201 -18.94 12.77 -7.65
N VAL A 202 -17.63 12.50 -7.66
CA VAL A 202 -16.86 12.25 -6.42
C VAL A 202 -16.85 13.48 -5.52
N ILE A 203 -16.61 14.67 -6.09
CA ILE A 203 -16.65 15.94 -5.35
C ILE A 203 -18.02 16.16 -4.72
N GLN A 204 -19.09 15.97 -5.49
CA GLN A 204 -20.46 16.08 -4.97
C GLN A 204 -20.72 15.07 -3.84
N CYS A 205 -20.27 13.83 -3.98
CA CYS A 205 -20.36 12.81 -2.94
C CYS A 205 -19.64 13.24 -1.65
N ARG A 206 -18.41 13.76 -1.77
CA ARG A 206 -17.61 14.26 -0.64
C ARG A 206 -18.33 15.42 0.06
N ASP A 207 -18.75 16.42 -0.69
CA ASP A 207 -19.31 17.65 -0.14
C ASP A 207 -20.66 17.38 0.55
N ASN A 208 -21.48 16.48 0.00
CA ASN A 208 -22.70 16.00 0.66
C ASN A 208 -22.38 15.28 1.98
N ALA A 209 -21.37 14.40 2.01
CA ALA A 209 -20.96 13.69 3.22
C ALA A 209 -20.39 14.64 4.29
N ILE A 210 -19.63 15.67 3.89
CA ILE A 210 -19.14 16.72 4.80
C ILE A 210 -20.33 17.50 5.37
N ALA A 211 -21.24 17.98 4.53
CA ALA A 211 -22.39 18.78 4.95
C ALA A 211 -23.31 18.01 5.91
N GLU A 212 -23.58 16.73 5.62
CA GLU A 212 -24.36 15.84 6.49
C GLU A 212 -23.67 15.64 7.84
N ARG A 213 -22.36 15.32 7.83
CA ARG A 213 -21.57 15.14 9.05
C ARG A 213 -21.58 16.39 9.92
N ASP A 214 -21.33 17.55 9.33
CA ASP A 214 -21.28 18.83 10.04
C ASP A 214 -22.65 19.22 10.60
N ARG A 215 -23.74 18.90 9.89
CA ARG A 215 -25.10 19.10 10.39
C ARG A 215 -25.34 18.26 11.64
N ILE A 216 -25.06 16.95 11.62
CA ILE A 216 -25.26 16.05 12.75
C ILE A 216 -24.40 16.46 13.96
N ILE A 217 -23.15 16.87 13.74
CA ILE A 217 -22.27 17.37 14.81
C ILE A 217 -22.87 18.65 15.45
N ARG A 218 -23.38 19.57 14.63
CA ARG A 218 -23.99 20.82 15.13
C ARG A 218 -25.28 20.56 15.90
N GLU A 219 -26.14 19.66 15.40
CA GLU A 219 -27.37 19.23 16.07
C GLU A 219 -27.10 18.53 17.41
N SER A 220 -25.90 17.95 17.57
CA SER A 220 -25.46 17.38 18.85
C SER A 220 -25.28 18.42 19.96
N GLY A 221 -25.12 19.71 19.63
CA GLY A 221 -24.84 20.77 20.60
C GLY A 221 -23.46 20.71 21.26
N LEU A 222 -22.57 19.80 20.84
CA LEU A 222 -21.21 19.65 21.39
C LEU A 222 -20.16 19.94 20.31
N SER A 223 -18.94 20.27 20.75
CA SER A 223 -17.83 20.49 19.82
C SER A 223 -17.31 19.18 19.23
N GLU A 224 -16.88 19.20 17.97
CA GLU A 224 -16.26 18.03 17.30
C GLU A 224 -15.06 17.49 18.07
N LYS A 225 -14.24 18.38 18.66
CA LYS A 225 -13.08 17.99 19.48
C LYS A 225 -13.47 17.08 20.65
N LEU A 226 -14.59 17.39 21.30
CA LEU A 226 -15.12 16.58 22.40
C LEU A 226 -15.66 15.25 21.87
N LEU A 227 -16.50 15.29 20.83
CA LEU A 227 -17.14 14.11 20.24
C LEU A 227 -16.14 13.09 19.68
N SER A 228 -15.09 13.58 19.01
CA SER A 228 -14.07 12.76 18.34
C SER A 228 -13.01 12.21 19.30
N SER A 229 -12.88 12.74 20.52
CA SER A 229 -11.92 12.24 21.52
C SER A 229 -12.57 11.23 22.47
N ASN A 230 -11.95 10.06 22.66
CA ASN A 230 -12.48 9.07 23.61
C ASN A 230 -12.44 9.60 25.05
N ALA A 231 -11.33 10.23 25.45
CA ALA A 231 -11.14 10.74 26.81
C ALA A 231 -12.07 11.92 27.14
N GLN A 232 -12.29 12.83 26.19
CA GLN A 232 -13.19 13.96 26.43
C GLN A 232 -14.65 13.51 26.44
N PHE A 233 -15.04 12.62 25.54
CA PHE A 233 -16.39 12.08 25.51
C PHE A 233 -16.71 11.24 26.76
N GLU A 234 -15.75 10.44 27.23
CA GLU A 234 -15.89 9.71 28.50
C GLU A 234 -16.17 10.66 29.66
N LYS A 235 -15.38 11.75 29.80
CA LYS A 235 -15.59 12.75 30.84
C LYS A 235 -16.98 13.38 30.75
N TRP A 236 -17.46 13.64 29.53
CA TRP A 236 -18.80 14.17 29.31
C TRP A 236 -19.88 13.18 29.76
N ILE A 237 -19.78 11.89 29.40
CA ILE A 237 -20.72 10.84 29.85
C ILE A 237 -20.78 10.79 31.37
N ARG A 238 -19.62 10.76 32.05
CA ARG A 238 -19.55 10.74 33.51
C ARG A 238 -20.16 11.99 34.15
N ALA A 239 -19.98 13.16 33.52
CA ALA A 239 -20.57 14.40 33.99
C ALA A 239 -22.10 14.42 33.88
N GLN A 240 -22.69 13.63 32.96
CA GLN A 240 -24.14 13.42 32.88
C GLN A 240 -24.64 12.37 33.90
N GLY A 241 -23.76 11.82 34.76
CA GLY A 241 -24.12 10.78 35.71
C GLY A 241 -24.29 9.38 35.10
N LEU A 242 -23.86 9.19 33.85
CA LEU A 242 -24.04 7.94 33.11
C LEU A 242 -22.86 6.98 33.32
N PRO A 243 -23.10 5.65 33.34
CA PRO A 243 -22.03 4.66 33.37
C PRO A 243 -21.29 4.62 32.02
N VAL A 244 -19.96 4.52 32.07
CA VAL A 244 -19.13 4.37 30.87
C VAL A 244 -18.91 2.88 30.59
N PRO A 245 -19.33 2.36 29.43
CA PRO A 245 -19.07 0.97 29.09
C PRO A 245 -17.57 0.74 28.83
N LEU A 246 -17.04 -0.39 29.29
CA LEU A 246 -15.62 -0.76 29.13
C LEU A 246 -15.48 -2.06 28.33
N LYS A 247 -14.33 -2.21 27.65
CA LYS A 247 -13.93 -3.45 26.97
C LYS A 247 -12.43 -3.70 27.16
N PRO A 248 -11.98 -4.97 27.10
CA PRO A 248 -10.56 -5.30 27.05
C PRO A 248 -9.88 -4.66 25.83
N SER A 249 -8.69 -4.07 26.02
CA SER A 249 -7.87 -3.57 24.93
C SER A 249 -7.25 -4.73 24.15
N PRO A 250 -7.29 -4.72 22.81
CA PRO A 250 -6.67 -5.77 21.99
C PRO A 250 -5.15 -5.67 21.92
N THR A 251 -4.56 -4.56 22.37
CA THR A 251 -3.12 -4.27 22.18
C THR A 251 -2.41 -3.75 23.42
N GLN A 252 -3.15 -3.34 24.45
CA GLN A 252 -2.57 -2.80 25.68
C GLN A 252 -2.77 -3.78 26.81
N THR A 253 -1.67 -4.16 27.45
CA THR A 253 -1.60 -5.06 28.57
C THR A 253 -1.26 -4.28 29.84
N VAL A 254 -1.77 -4.76 30.98
CA VAL A 254 -1.44 -4.21 32.30
C VAL A 254 0.03 -4.52 32.57
N LYS A 255 0.77 -3.51 33.04
CA LYS A 255 2.17 -3.66 33.43
C LYS A 255 2.33 -3.44 34.91
N ASP A 256 3.23 -4.20 35.52
CA ASP A 256 3.65 -4.01 36.91
C ASP A 256 4.55 -2.76 37.05
N ASP A 257 4.95 -2.45 38.28
CA ASP A 257 5.83 -1.31 38.59
C ASP A 257 7.22 -1.41 37.95
N GLN A 258 7.61 -2.59 37.45
CA GLN A 258 8.89 -2.87 36.82
C GLN A 258 8.77 -2.86 35.28
N GLY A 259 7.57 -2.67 34.75
CA GLY A 259 7.27 -2.62 33.31
C GLY A 259 7.04 -3.99 32.66
N ASN A 260 6.93 -5.07 33.45
CA ASN A 260 6.62 -6.40 32.94
C ASN A 260 5.11 -6.57 32.77
N GLU A 261 4.69 -7.40 31.81
CA GLU A 261 3.28 -7.72 31.62
C GLU A 261 2.75 -8.55 32.80
N VAL A 262 1.60 -8.13 33.33
CA VAL A 262 0.87 -8.89 34.34
C VAL A 262 0.14 -10.02 33.62
N MET A 263 0.32 -11.26 34.09
CA MET A 263 -0.33 -12.44 33.52
C MET A 263 -1.55 -12.84 34.34
N ASP A 264 -2.56 -13.40 33.68
CA ASP A 264 -3.70 -14.04 34.34
C ASP A 264 -3.36 -15.48 34.79
N ASP A 265 -4.34 -16.17 35.39
CA ASP A 265 -4.18 -17.55 35.88
C ASP A 265 -3.85 -18.56 34.75
N ASN A 266 -4.09 -18.21 33.49
CA ASN A 266 -3.78 -19.05 32.32
C ASN A 266 -2.40 -18.73 31.71
N GLY A 267 -1.71 -17.71 32.23
CA GLY A 267 -0.44 -17.23 31.69
C GLY A 267 -0.58 -16.26 30.52
N ASP A 268 -1.78 -15.73 30.27
CA ASP A 268 -2.02 -14.74 29.22
C ASP A 268 -1.89 -13.31 29.77
N PRO A 269 -1.33 -12.35 29.00
CA PRO A 269 -1.24 -10.96 29.45
C PRO A 269 -2.61 -10.35 29.74
N VAL A 270 -2.79 -9.77 30.93
CA VAL A 270 -4.03 -9.12 31.36
C VAL A 270 -4.24 -7.84 30.53
N PRO A 271 -5.37 -7.68 29.83
CA PRO A 271 -5.63 -6.50 29.01
C PRO A 271 -6.03 -5.28 29.84
N VAL A 272 -5.61 -4.09 29.41
CA VAL A 272 -6.10 -2.83 29.96
C VAL A 272 -7.57 -2.64 29.58
N MET A 273 -8.42 -2.28 30.53
CA MET A 273 -9.84 -1.97 30.26
C MET A 273 -9.96 -0.54 29.70
N ILE A 274 -10.54 -0.42 28.50
CA ILE A 274 -10.68 0.85 27.78
C ILE A 274 -12.16 1.15 27.48
N PRO A 275 -12.55 2.44 27.32
CA PRO A 275 -13.93 2.79 26.97
C PRO A 275 -14.42 2.14 25.67
N ALA A 276 -15.53 1.43 25.75
CA ALA A 276 -16.19 0.75 24.64
C ALA A 276 -17.18 1.69 23.95
N LEU A 277 -16.64 2.75 23.35
CA LEU A 277 -17.40 3.90 22.81
C LEU A 277 -17.38 3.98 21.27
N GLY A 278 -17.06 2.89 20.58
CA GLY A 278 -17.13 2.77 19.12
C GLY A 278 -18.54 2.44 18.62
N LYS A 279 -18.87 2.79 17.37
CA LYS A 279 -20.20 2.53 16.77
C LYS A 279 -20.65 1.06 16.87
N SER A 280 -19.72 0.13 16.72
CA SER A 280 -19.97 -1.31 16.77
C SER A 280 -19.78 -1.94 18.16
N ASP A 281 -19.39 -1.14 19.17
CA ASP A 281 -19.21 -1.66 20.52
C ASP A 281 -20.57 -1.90 21.17
N LEU A 282 -20.80 -3.12 21.66
CA LEU A 282 -22.07 -3.52 22.29
C LEU A 282 -22.41 -2.63 23.48
N GLY A 283 -21.41 -2.25 24.29
CA GLY A 283 -21.61 -1.36 25.42
C GLY A 283 -22.08 0.04 25.01
N PHE A 284 -21.57 0.60 23.90
CA PHE A 284 -22.06 1.88 23.39
C PHE A 284 -23.47 1.75 22.81
N GLN A 285 -23.78 0.64 22.12
CA GLN A 285 -25.13 0.39 21.60
C GLN A 285 -26.15 0.23 22.74
N GLY A 286 -25.78 -0.44 23.82
CA GLY A 286 -26.57 -0.53 25.05
C GLY A 286 -26.82 0.85 25.65
N LEU A 287 -25.75 1.63 25.87
CA LEU A 287 -25.85 3.00 26.41
C LEU A 287 -26.79 3.88 25.58
N ARG A 288 -26.69 3.82 24.25
CA ARG A 288 -27.59 4.56 23.33
C ARG A 288 -29.05 4.16 23.48
N LYS A 289 -29.31 2.87 23.65
CA LYS A 289 -30.67 2.33 23.79
C LYS A 289 -31.30 2.69 25.13
N GLU A 290 -30.50 2.69 26.19
CA GLU A 290 -30.92 3.01 27.56
C GLU A 290 -31.15 4.51 27.76
N HIS A 291 -30.44 5.35 27.00
CA HIS A 291 -30.46 6.80 27.12
C HIS A 291 -30.82 7.52 25.80
N PRO A 292 -32.04 7.32 25.27
CA PRO A 292 -32.49 7.93 24.02
C PRO A 292 -32.57 9.47 24.08
N GLU A 293 -32.69 10.06 25.27
CA GLU A 293 -32.66 11.51 25.49
C GLU A 293 -31.36 12.17 24.99
N PHE A 294 -30.26 11.41 24.95
CA PHE A 294 -28.96 11.86 24.46
C PHE A 294 -28.66 11.41 23.02
N GLU A 295 -29.65 10.92 22.26
CA GLU A 295 -29.41 10.39 20.91
C GLU A 295 -28.78 11.40 19.95
N HIS A 296 -29.13 12.68 20.05
CA HIS A 296 -28.47 13.75 19.29
C HIS A 296 -26.95 13.79 19.56
N VAL A 297 -26.51 13.59 20.80
CA VAL A 297 -25.09 13.51 21.17
C VAL A 297 -24.45 12.21 20.67
N TRP A 298 -25.16 11.08 20.79
CA TRP A 298 -24.68 9.79 20.31
C TRP A 298 -24.46 9.78 18.80
N ALA A 299 -25.43 10.31 18.05
CA ALA A 299 -25.35 10.53 16.61
C ALA A 299 -24.18 11.47 16.26
N GLY A 300 -24.03 12.58 16.98
CA GLY A 300 -22.89 13.50 16.88
C GLY A 300 -21.54 12.80 17.00
N ARG A 301 -21.38 11.91 17.99
CA ARG A 301 -20.15 11.13 18.18
C ARG A 301 -19.91 10.17 17.02
N VAL A 302 -20.94 9.45 16.59
CA VAL A 302 -20.80 8.51 15.46
C VAL A 302 -20.40 9.26 14.20
N ALA A 303 -20.99 10.43 13.93
CA ALA A 303 -20.66 11.29 12.80
C ALA A 303 -19.22 11.82 12.89
N ALA A 304 -18.81 12.38 14.04
CA ALA A 304 -17.46 12.89 14.27
C ALA A 304 -16.36 11.84 14.11
N LYS A 305 -16.68 10.56 14.33
CA LYS A 305 -15.76 9.42 14.13
C LYS A 305 -15.85 8.79 12.73
N SER A 306 -16.90 9.06 11.96
CA SER A 306 -17.17 8.41 10.67
C SER A 306 -16.72 9.27 9.49
N VAL A 307 -15.40 9.39 9.31
CA VAL A 307 -14.81 10.17 8.19
C VAL A 307 -14.47 9.33 6.96
N GLY A 308 -14.73 8.02 6.99
CA GLY A 308 -14.21 7.08 5.98
C GLY A 308 -14.71 7.28 4.55
N GLU A 309 -15.94 7.79 4.36
CA GLU A 309 -16.44 8.13 3.02
C GLU A 309 -15.78 9.39 2.48
N ILE A 310 -15.61 10.41 3.32
CA ILE A 310 -14.93 11.67 2.98
C ILE A 310 -13.49 11.38 2.59
N THR A 311 -12.73 10.68 3.44
CA THR A 311 -11.32 10.39 3.17
C THR A 311 -11.12 9.47 1.95
N ARG A 312 -12.10 8.62 1.65
CA ARG A 312 -12.09 7.82 0.42
C ARG A 312 -12.40 8.65 -0.82
N ALA A 313 -13.35 9.58 -0.76
CA ALA A 313 -13.63 10.50 -1.85
C ALA A 313 -12.44 11.42 -2.12
N GLU A 314 -11.78 11.93 -1.09
CA GLU A 314 -10.51 12.67 -1.20
C GLU A 314 -9.43 11.83 -1.86
N ARG A 315 -9.30 10.55 -1.50
CA ARG A 315 -8.35 9.64 -2.15
C ARG A 315 -8.68 9.43 -3.63
N PHE A 316 -9.96 9.32 -4.01
CA PHE A 316 -10.38 9.21 -5.41
C PHE A 316 -9.99 10.48 -6.20
N ILE A 317 -10.21 11.66 -5.63
CA ILE A 317 -9.83 12.94 -6.27
C ILE A 317 -8.31 13.01 -6.46
N ALA A 318 -7.54 12.72 -5.40
CA ALA A 318 -6.08 12.70 -5.48
C ALA A 318 -5.57 11.67 -6.51
N THR A 319 -6.18 10.48 -6.56
CA THR A 319 -5.85 9.47 -7.58
C THR A 319 -6.15 9.98 -8.98
N ALA A 320 -7.29 10.65 -9.21
CA ALA A 320 -7.59 11.24 -10.51
C ALA A 320 -6.54 12.28 -10.93
N GLU A 321 -6.09 13.13 -10.01
CA GLU A 321 -5.03 14.10 -10.28
C GLU A 321 -3.68 13.44 -10.60
N GLN A 322 -3.33 12.37 -9.89
CA GLN A 322 -2.05 11.65 -10.03
C GLN A 322 -2.02 10.70 -11.25
N CYS A 323 -3.19 10.21 -11.66
CA CYS A 323 -3.33 9.15 -12.66
C CYS A 323 -4.08 9.63 -13.92
N ASP A 324 -4.04 10.92 -14.24
CA ASP A 324 -4.67 11.51 -15.44
C ASP A 324 -6.16 11.17 -15.59
N GLY A 325 -6.89 11.12 -14.48
CA GLY A 325 -8.31 10.77 -14.41
C GLY A 325 -8.61 9.28 -14.38
N PHE A 326 -7.60 8.41 -14.55
CA PHE A 326 -7.78 6.97 -14.44
C PHE A 326 -7.84 6.48 -12.98
N MET A 327 -8.51 5.35 -12.78
CA MET A 327 -8.60 4.62 -11.52
C MET A 327 -7.80 3.31 -11.63
N PRO A 328 -6.54 3.27 -11.17
CA PRO A 328 -5.83 2.03 -10.95
C PRO A 328 -6.51 1.18 -9.87
N VAL A 329 -6.43 -0.13 -10.02
CA VAL A 329 -7.03 -1.12 -9.11
C VAL A 329 -5.93 -1.99 -8.48
N PRO A 330 -5.22 -1.46 -7.46
CA PRO A 330 -4.08 -2.14 -6.86
C PRO A 330 -4.55 -3.22 -5.87
N LEU A 331 -4.55 -4.49 -6.30
CA LEU A 331 -4.94 -5.63 -5.47
C LEU A 331 -3.73 -6.46 -5.05
N GLY A 332 -3.59 -6.76 -3.77
CA GLY A 332 -2.60 -7.72 -3.29
C GLY A 332 -3.04 -9.14 -3.60
N TYR A 333 -2.41 -9.80 -4.56
CA TYR A 333 -2.53 -11.25 -4.76
C TYR A 333 -2.06 -11.98 -3.48
N TYR A 334 -2.87 -12.94 -3.01
CA TYR A 334 -2.63 -13.68 -1.76
C TYR A 334 -2.36 -12.78 -0.53
N ALA A 335 -3.06 -11.65 -0.40
CA ALA A 335 -2.88 -10.75 0.75
C ALA A 335 -3.32 -11.38 2.08
N ALA A 336 -4.33 -12.24 2.06
CA ALA A 336 -4.71 -13.06 3.21
C ALA A 336 -4.16 -14.48 3.06
N HIS A 337 -3.81 -15.13 4.18
CA HIS A 337 -3.33 -16.51 4.20
C HIS A 337 -4.32 -17.55 3.62
N THR A 338 -5.58 -17.15 3.42
CA THR A 338 -6.64 -17.95 2.78
C THR A 338 -6.67 -17.83 1.25
N GLY A 339 -5.72 -17.10 0.65
CA GLY A 339 -5.68 -16.82 -0.80
C GLY A 339 -6.56 -15.66 -1.25
N ARG A 340 -7.30 -15.01 -0.35
CA ARG A 340 -8.10 -13.83 -0.71
C ARG A 340 -7.20 -12.66 -1.07
N TYR A 341 -7.61 -11.92 -2.10
CA TYR A 341 -7.05 -10.63 -2.43
C TYR A 341 -7.27 -9.61 -1.31
N GLY A 342 -6.38 -8.63 -1.23
CA GLY A 342 -6.53 -7.45 -0.38
C GLY A 342 -6.36 -6.17 -1.20
N GLY A 343 -6.77 -5.02 -0.68
CA GLY A 343 -6.48 -3.73 -1.32
C GLY A 343 -5.08 -3.21 -0.93
N MET A 344 -4.40 -2.60 -1.90
CA MET A 344 -3.06 -2.00 -1.75
C MET A 344 -3.12 -0.48 -2.01
N GLU A 345 -1.96 0.21 -1.98
CA GLU A 345 -1.81 1.64 -2.33
C GLU A 345 -2.76 2.62 -1.62
N LYS A 346 -3.26 2.26 -0.44
CA LYS A 346 -4.31 3.02 0.29
C LYS A 346 -5.59 3.21 -0.54
N LEU A 347 -5.83 2.34 -1.53
CA LEU A 347 -6.93 2.41 -2.50
C LEU A 347 -7.66 1.05 -2.61
N ASN A 348 -8.32 0.64 -1.52
CA ASN A 348 -9.04 -0.64 -1.49
C ASN A 348 -10.44 -0.53 -2.10
N LEU A 349 -10.56 -0.85 -3.39
CA LEU A 349 -11.84 -0.84 -4.12
C LEU A 349 -12.78 -2.02 -3.76
N GLN A 350 -12.29 -3.06 -3.08
CA GLN A 350 -13.13 -4.18 -2.64
C GLN A 350 -14.15 -3.78 -1.56
N ASN A 351 -13.84 -2.72 -0.83
CA ASN A 351 -14.66 -2.22 0.29
C ASN A 351 -15.62 -1.09 -0.11
N LEU A 352 -15.85 -0.87 -1.42
CA LEU A 352 -16.87 0.06 -1.87
C LEU A 352 -18.28 -0.46 -1.56
N GLY A 353 -19.12 0.41 -1.00
CA GLY A 353 -20.51 0.07 -0.70
C GLY A 353 -21.26 -0.33 -1.97
N ARG A 354 -22.15 -1.33 -1.86
CA ARG A 354 -23.03 -1.68 -2.99
C ARG A 354 -23.93 -0.49 -3.29
N GLY A 355 -23.89 0.00 -4.54
CA GLY A 355 -24.67 1.14 -4.98
C GLY A 355 -24.21 2.50 -4.43
N SER A 356 -23.05 2.59 -3.76
CA SER A 356 -22.54 3.87 -3.25
C SER A 356 -22.19 4.81 -4.39
N GLU A 357 -22.27 6.12 -4.13
CA GLU A 357 -21.96 7.14 -5.14
C GLU A 357 -20.51 7.01 -5.64
N LEU A 358 -19.55 6.74 -4.76
CA LEU A 358 -18.16 6.45 -5.17
C LEU A 358 -18.04 5.28 -6.16
N ARG A 359 -18.87 4.24 -6.04
CA ARG A 359 -18.85 3.12 -7.00
C ARG A 359 -19.48 3.52 -8.33
N ARG A 360 -20.49 4.39 -8.31
CA ARG A 360 -21.13 4.96 -9.50
C ARG A 360 -20.28 6.01 -10.20
N SER A 361 -19.27 6.56 -9.50
CA SER A 361 -18.27 7.45 -10.09
C SER A 361 -17.20 6.72 -10.90
N LEU A 362 -17.16 5.39 -10.89
CA LEU A 362 -16.27 4.63 -11.76
C LEU A 362 -16.93 4.45 -13.12
N CYS A 363 -16.33 5.02 -14.14
CA CYS A 363 -16.79 4.93 -15.52
C CYS A 363 -15.72 4.30 -16.41
N VAL A 364 -16.08 4.04 -17.67
CA VAL A 364 -15.10 3.74 -18.73
C VAL A 364 -14.87 5.02 -19.53
N PRO A 365 -13.71 5.20 -20.18
CA PRO A 365 -13.54 6.24 -21.18
C PRO A 365 -14.70 6.12 -22.17
N SER A 366 -15.52 7.16 -22.28
CA SER A 366 -16.58 7.13 -23.29
C SER A 366 -15.92 6.99 -24.67
N ARG A 367 -16.59 6.34 -25.62
CA ARG A 367 -16.13 6.27 -27.02
C ARG A 367 -15.82 7.66 -27.64
N GLU A 368 -16.24 8.74 -26.97
CA GLU A 368 -16.14 10.15 -27.39
C GLU A 368 -15.10 10.96 -26.60
N VAL A 369 -14.35 10.36 -25.66
CA VAL A 369 -13.24 11.06 -24.97
C VAL A 369 -11.92 10.38 -25.34
N ARG A 370 -11.51 10.58 -26.60
CA ARG A 370 -10.11 10.87 -26.89
C ARG A 370 -10.02 12.39 -26.97
N LEU A 371 -9.29 13.00 -26.04
CA LEU A 371 -8.87 14.39 -26.20
C LEU A 371 -7.86 14.49 -27.34
#